data_AF-W1SAG7-F1
#
_entry.id   AF-W1SAG7-F1
#
_cell.length_a   1.000
_cell.length_b   1.000
_cell.length_c   1.000
_cell.angle_alpha   90.00
_cell.angle_beta   90.00
_cell.angle_gamma   90.00
#
_symmetry.space_group_name_H-M   'P 1'
#
loop_
_entity.id
_entity.type
_entity.pdbx_description
1 polymer ?
#
loop_
_entity_poly.entity_id
_entity_poly.type
_entity_poly.pdbx_seq_one_letter_code
_entity_poly.pdbx_strand_id
1 'polypeptide(L)'
;MNWTLIHHFEAAVTPGAPLENRLNAATRSDAWAPRHKGTVSLALRNEIISANLQARYVGRYLDYQTPANTNMIGDFITLDAFAKIKVSGLIGENSRDAFITLGARNMLNKGPQYSNYANGAIGFDPTQYDIVGRKIQVGLTTSF
;
A
#
# COMPACT_ATOMS: atom_id res chain seq x y z
N MET A 1 -6.44 2.06 -13.67
CA MET A 1 -6.16 3.10 -12.66
C MET A 1 -7.35 3.14 -11.71
N ASN A 2 -7.11 3.17 -10.41
CA ASN A 2 -8.14 3.36 -9.39
C ASN A 2 -7.74 4.58 -8.56
N TRP A 3 -8.56 5.63 -8.58
CA TRP A 3 -8.36 6.84 -7.79
C TRP A 3 -9.62 7.11 -6.99
N THR A 4 -9.47 7.33 -5.70
CA THR A 4 -10.56 7.67 -4.79
C THR A 4 -10.37 9.10 -4.31
N LEU A 5 -11.39 9.92 -4.55
CA LEU A 5 -11.54 11.27 -4.01
C LEU A 5 -12.74 11.27 -3.05
N ILE A 6 -12.48 11.56 -1.78
CA ILE A 6 -13.53 11.64 -0.77
C ILE A 6 -13.86 13.11 -0.55
N HIS A 7 -15.10 13.50 -0.84
CA HIS A 7 -15.57 14.88 -0.64
C HIS A 7 -16.11 15.12 0.77
N HIS A 8 -16.73 14.09 1.36
CA HIS A 8 -17.39 14.13 2.65
C HIS A 8 -17.19 12.81 3.39
N PHE A 9 -16.86 12.88 4.68
CA PHE A 9 -16.79 11.71 5.54
C PHE A 9 -17.07 12.13 6.98
N GLU A 10 -18.25 11.80 7.47
CA GLU A 10 -18.68 12.08 8.83
C GLU A 10 -18.96 10.78 9.58
N ALA A 11 -18.64 10.74 10.87
CA ALA A 11 -18.94 9.59 11.72
C ALA A 11 -19.33 10.01 13.13
N ALA A 12 -20.23 9.25 13.73
CA ALA A 12 -20.50 9.22 15.16
C ALA A 12 -20.13 7.82 15.66
N VAL A 13 -19.12 7.75 16.53
CA VAL A 13 -18.48 6.48 16.97
C VAL A 13 -19.05 5.96 18.29
N THR A 14 -19.94 6.71 18.93
CA THR A 14 -20.74 6.27 20.06
C THR A 14 -22.22 6.65 19.86
N PRO A 15 -23.18 5.83 20.34
CA PRO A 15 -24.59 6.16 20.24
C PRO A 15 -24.93 7.51 20.87
N GLY A 16 -25.66 8.36 20.15
CA GLY A 16 -26.09 9.69 20.61
C GLY A 16 -25.03 10.79 20.51
N ALA A 17 -23.81 10.49 20.05
CA ALA A 17 -22.81 11.51 19.78
C ALA A 17 -23.12 12.31 18.50
N PRO A 18 -22.68 13.58 18.40
CA PRO A 18 -22.80 14.35 17.17
C PRO A 18 -21.95 13.74 16.05
N LEU A 19 -22.35 13.98 14.80
CA LEU A 19 -21.51 13.70 13.63
C LEU A 19 -20.31 14.64 13.64
N GLU A 20 -19.12 14.06 13.50
CA GLU A 20 -17.88 14.81 13.36
C GLU A 20 -17.33 14.64 11.95
N ASN A 21 -16.73 15.69 11.39
CA ASN A 21 -15.98 15.58 10.15
C ASN A 21 -14.70 14.76 10.39
N ARG A 22 -14.62 13.60 9.75
CA ARG A 22 -13.51 12.65 9.84
C ARG A 22 -12.73 12.55 8.52
N LEU A 23 -12.95 13.49 7.61
CA LEU A 23 -12.21 13.59 6.35
C LEU A 23 -10.85 14.27 6.58
N ASN A 24 -9.79 13.60 6.12
CA ASN A 24 -8.44 14.13 6.06
C ASN A 24 -7.79 14.46 7.43
N ALA A 25 -8.32 13.90 8.51
CA ALA A 25 -7.79 14.06 9.86
C ALA A 25 -7.77 12.71 10.59
N ALA A 26 -6.57 12.26 10.96
CA ALA A 26 -6.40 11.01 11.67
C ALA A 26 -6.91 11.10 13.10
N THR A 27 -7.70 10.12 13.51
CA THR A 27 -8.27 10.00 14.85
C THR A 27 -8.08 8.60 15.38
N ARG A 28 -7.98 8.49 16.71
CA ARG A 28 -7.93 7.19 17.40
C ARG A 28 -9.27 6.50 17.47
N SER A 29 -10.36 7.26 17.32
CA SER A 29 -11.73 6.77 17.45
C SER A 29 -12.26 6.18 16.14
N ASP A 30 -11.44 5.32 15.55
CA ASP A 30 -11.84 4.23 14.65
C ASP A 30 -12.16 4.60 13.20
N ALA A 31 -12.85 5.72 12.96
CA ALA A 31 -13.30 6.11 11.62
C ALA A 31 -12.68 7.45 11.19
N TRP A 32 -11.85 7.39 10.16
CA TRP A 32 -11.38 8.52 9.35
C TRP A 32 -10.87 8.03 7.98
N ALA A 33 -10.74 8.94 7.02
CA ALA A 33 -10.15 8.61 5.73
C ALA A 33 -9.36 9.78 5.13
N PRO A 34 -8.22 9.51 4.44
CA PRO A 34 -7.53 10.55 3.67
C PRO A 34 -8.38 10.99 2.48
N ARG A 35 -8.29 12.27 2.09
CA ARG A 35 -9.08 12.82 0.97
C ARG A 35 -8.75 12.17 -0.36
N HIS A 36 -7.49 11.82 -0.56
CA HIS A 36 -6.98 11.23 -1.80
C HIS A 36 -6.29 9.91 -1.49
N LYS A 37 -6.64 8.87 -2.24
CA LYS A 37 -5.92 7.60 -2.24
C LYS A 37 -6.05 6.97 -3.61
N GLY A 38 -5.00 6.32 -4.11
CA GLY A 38 -5.08 5.75 -5.44
C GLY A 38 -4.00 4.73 -5.74
N THR A 39 -4.30 3.92 -6.74
CA THR A 39 -3.41 2.93 -7.30
C THR A 39 -3.38 3.06 -8.82
N VAL A 40 -2.19 3.24 -9.38
CA VAL A 40 -1.93 3.16 -10.82
C VAL A 40 -1.20 1.85 -11.09
N SER A 41 -1.49 1.19 -12.20
CA SER A 41 -0.83 -0.06 -12.56
C SER A 41 -0.62 -0.15 -14.05
N LEU A 42 0.57 -0.63 -14.44
CA LEU A 42 0.94 -1.01 -15.79
C LEU A 42 1.13 -2.52 -15.81
N ALA A 43 0.60 -3.20 -16.82
CA ALA A 43 0.76 -4.65 -16.98
C ALA A 43 1.25 -4.97 -18.39
N LEU A 44 2.19 -5.90 -18.47
CA LEU A 44 2.66 -6.53 -19.70
C LEU A 44 2.32 -8.01 -19.63
N ARG A 45 1.69 -8.56 -20.67
CA ARG A 45 1.37 -9.97 -20.74
C ARG A 45 1.57 -10.50 -22.16
N ASN A 46 2.37 -11.56 -22.27
CA ASN A 46 2.46 -12.41 -23.45
C ASN A 46 2.68 -13.87 -22.99
N GLU A 47 3.00 -14.76 -23.93
CA GLU A 47 3.16 -16.19 -23.65
C GLU A 47 4.38 -16.53 -22.75
N ILE A 48 5.40 -15.69 -22.76
CA ILE A 48 6.67 -15.91 -22.06
C ILE A 48 6.70 -15.14 -20.74
N ILE A 49 6.18 -13.92 -20.70
CA ILE A 49 6.25 -13.03 -19.55
C ILE A 49 4.89 -12.42 -19.20
N SER A 50 4.61 -12.40 -17.89
CA SER A 50 3.53 -11.63 -17.28
C SER A 50 4.14 -10.75 -16.20
N ALA A 51 4.19 -9.44 -16.43
CA ALA A 51 4.74 -8.46 -15.50
C ALA A 51 3.72 -7.38 -15.12
N ASN A 52 3.85 -6.84 -13.92
CA ASN A 52 3.05 -5.74 -13.41
C ASN A 52 3.93 -4.77 -12.61
N LEU A 53 3.71 -3.48 -12.82
CA LEU A 53 4.23 -2.41 -11.99
C LEU A 53 3.04 -1.66 -11.40
N GLN A 54 3.03 -1.47 -10.09
CA GLN A 54 1.97 -0.81 -9.35
C GLN A 54 2.55 0.36 -8.54
N ALA A 55 1.86 1.50 -8.58
CA ALA A 55 2.15 2.66 -7.76
C ALA A 55 0.95 2.93 -6.84
N ARG A 56 1.17 3.00 -5.53
CA ARG A 56 0.14 3.29 -4.51
C ARG A 56 0.41 4.63 -3.87
N TYR A 57 -0.54 5.56 -3.97
CA TYR A 57 -0.49 6.92 -3.44
C TYR A 57 -1.43 7.09 -2.26
N VAL A 58 -0.97 7.78 -1.23
CA VAL A 58 -1.77 8.26 -0.09
C VAL A 58 -1.62 9.77 -0.01
N GLY A 59 -2.75 10.48 -0.05
CA GLY A 59 -2.79 11.93 0.04
C GLY A 59 -2.37 12.46 1.41
N ARG A 60 -2.14 13.78 1.48
CA ARG A 60 -1.76 14.46 2.72
C ARG A 60 -2.94 14.58 3.68
N TYR A 61 -2.75 14.23 4.96
CA TYR A 61 -3.75 14.32 6.02
C TYR A 61 -3.14 14.84 7.33
N LEU A 62 -3.99 15.32 8.24
CA LEU A 62 -3.59 15.76 9.58
C LEU A 62 -3.29 14.54 10.45
N ASP A 63 -2.14 14.55 11.13
CA ASP A 63 -1.70 13.47 12.02
C ASP A 63 -2.51 13.42 13.33
N TYR A 64 -2.35 12.34 14.10
CA TYR A 64 -3.05 12.15 15.37
C TYR A 64 -2.74 13.28 16.35
N GLN A 65 -3.78 13.92 16.88
CA GLN A 65 -3.68 15.11 17.74
C GLN A 65 -3.41 14.80 19.22
N THR A 66 -2.71 13.69 19.49
CA THR A 66 -2.33 13.31 20.86
C THR A 66 -0.88 12.82 20.86
N PRO A 67 0.09 13.66 21.26
CA PRO A 67 -0.09 15.04 21.76
C PRO A 67 -0.59 16.02 20.69
N ALA A 68 -1.17 17.16 21.10
CA ALA A 68 -1.62 18.21 20.18
C ALA A 68 -0.47 18.71 19.30
N ASN A 69 -0.71 18.88 18.00
CA ASN A 69 0.33 19.23 17.04
C ASN A 69 -0.28 19.85 15.77
N THR A 70 0.56 20.23 14.81
CA THR A 70 0.12 20.71 13.48
C THR A 70 0.70 19.84 12.36
N ASN A 71 1.13 18.62 12.69
CA ASN A 71 1.82 17.73 11.76
C ASN A 71 0.86 17.25 10.68
N MET A 72 1.32 17.34 9.44
CA MET A 72 0.64 16.79 8.28
C MET A 72 1.51 15.72 7.67
N ILE A 73 0.98 14.50 7.55
CA ILE A 73 1.68 13.34 7.01
C ILE A 73 0.93 12.81 5.78
N GLY A 74 1.45 11.77 5.14
CA GLY A 74 0.98 11.32 3.83
C GLY A 74 1.76 12.00 2.69
N ASP A 75 1.10 12.17 1.56
CA ASP A 75 1.69 12.64 0.30
C ASP A 75 2.91 11.81 -0.12
N PHE A 76 2.73 10.50 -0.16
CA PHE A 76 3.77 9.58 -0.56
C PHE A 76 3.25 8.58 -1.58
N ILE A 77 4.19 8.07 -2.38
CA ILE A 77 3.96 7.01 -3.34
C ILE A 77 4.87 5.83 -3.02
N THR A 78 4.33 4.62 -3.09
CA THR A 78 5.10 3.37 -3.03
C THR A 78 5.01 2.64 -4.36
N LEU A 79 6.10 2.00 -4.77
CA LEU A 79 6.18 1.25 -6.02
C LEU A 79 6.37 -0.23 -5.73
N ASP A 80 5.55 -1.06 -6.35
CA ASP A 80 5.60 -2.52 -6.26
C ASP A 80 5.71 -3.10 -7.67
N ALA A 81 6.52 -4.13 -7.86
CA ALA A 81 6.64 -4.84 -9.12
C ALA A 81 6.53 -6.34 -8.95
N PHE A 82 6.03 -7.00 -9.99
CA PHE A 82 5.94 -8.44 -10.08
C PHE A 82 6.21 -8.88 -11.52
N ALA A 83 6.92 -9.99 -11.69
CA ALA A 83 7.15 -10.64 -12.98
C ALA A 83 7.06 -12.15 -12.82
N LYS A 84 6.40 -12.81 -13.77
CA LYS A 84 6.36 -14.25 -13.95
C LYS A 84 6.88 -14.58 -15.34
N ILE A 85 7.91 -15.42 -15.42
CA ILE A 85 8.64 -15.73 -16.66
C ILE A 85 8.57 -17.24 -16.89
N LYS A 86 8.10 -17.66 -18.07
CA LYS A 86 8.07 -19.05 -18.51
C LYS A 86 9.49 -19.51 -18.82
N VAL A 87 9.86 -20.65 -18.25
CA VAL A 87 11.17 -21.28 -18.36
C VAL A 87 11.05 -22.79 -18.65
N SER A 88 9.90 -23.23 -19.16
CA SER A 88 9.68 -24.60 -19.63
C SER A 88 10.78 -25.03 -20.60
N GLY A 89 11.25 -26.27 -20.46
CA GLY A 89 12.36 -26.81 -21.25
C GLY A 89 13.77 -26.41 -20.78
N LEU A 90 13.91 -25.43 -19.89
CA LEU A 90 15.20 -25.11 -19.26
C LEU A 90 15.44 -25.88 -17.95
N ILE A 91 14.38 -26.43 -17.34
CA ILE A 91 14.41 -27.04 -15.99
C ILE A 91 14.11 -28.56 -16.06
N GLY A 92 14.24 -29.16 -17.24
CA GLY A 92 14.09 -30.60 -17.49
C GLY A 92 13.14 -30.93 -18.64
N GLU A 93 13.44 -32.01 -19.36
CA GLU A 93 12.74 -32.43 -20.60
C GLU A 93 11.25 -32.75 -20.39
N ASN A 94 10.85 -33.10 -19.16
CA ASN A 94 9.47 -33.44 -18.81
C ASN A 94 8.65 -32.28 -18.21
N SER A 95 9.22 -31.07 -18.09
CA SER A 95 8.50 -29.93 -17.51
C SER A 95 7.53 -29.31 -18.53
N ARG A 96 6.23 -29.60 -18.41
CA ARG A 96 5.20 -29.03 -19.30
C ARG A 96 5.10 -27.52 -19.11
N ASP A 97 5.03 -27.07 -17.87
CA ASP A 97 4.98 -25.66 -17.49
C ASP A 97 5.91 -25.39 -16.30
N ALA A 98 6.96 -24.62 -16.54
CA ALA A 98 7.87 -24.13 -15.51
C ALA A 98 7.93 -22.59 -15.55
N PHE A 99 7.92 -21.95 -14.38
CA PHE A 99 7.93 -20.50 -14.25
C PHE A 99 8.81 -20.02 -13.10
N ILE A 100 9.59 -18.97 -13.34
CA ILE A 100 10.22 -18.17 -12.30
C ILE A 100 9.33 -16.97 -12.00
N THR A 101 9.11 -16.68 -10.72
CA THR A 101 8.42 -15.47 -10.26
C THR A 101 9.39 -14.58 -9.49
N LEU A 102 9.39 -13.28 -9.80
CA LEU A 102 10.12 -12.25 -9.09
C LEU A 102 9.13 -11.20 -8.60
N GLY A 103 9.17 -10.86 -7.32
CA GLY A 103 8.33 -9.83 -6.71
C GLY A 103 9.16 -8.86 -5.90
N ALA A 104 8.82 -7.58 -5.97
CA ALA A 104 9.42 -6.54 -5.14
C ALA A 104 8.32 -5.60 -4.63
N ARG A 105 8.12 -5.54 -3.31
CA ARG A 105 7.25 -4.55 -2.66
C ARG A 105 8.11 -3.40 -2.15
N ASN A 106 7.61 -2.17 -2.25
CA ASN A 106 8.31 -0.96 -1.86
C ASN A 106 9.72 -0.88 -2.50
N MET A 107 9.77 -0.97 -3.83
CA MET A 107 11.00 -0.96 -4.62
C MET A 107 11.89 0.24 -4.30
N LEU A 108 11.32 1.39 -3.98
CA LEU A 108 12.08 2.60 -3.63
C LEU A 108 12.60 2.59 -2.18
N ASN A 109 12.32 1.53 -1.41
CA ASN A 109 12.66 1.41 0.00
C ASN A 109 12.24 2.64 0.82
N LYS A 110 11.04 3.18 0.53
CA LYS A 110 10.51 4.34 1.22
C LYS A 110 10.14 3.91 2.64
N GLY A 111 10.74 4.54 3.64
CA GLY A 111 10.36 4.37 5.04
C GLY A 111 9.10 5.17 5.39
N PRO A 112 8.39 4.79 6.47
CA PRO A 112 7.27 5.57 6.97
C PRO A 112 7.69 6.98 7.39
N GLN A 113 6.76 7.92 7.32
CA GLN A 113 6.89 9.20 8.03
C GLN A 113 6.58 8.99 9.51
N TYR A 114 7.21 9.79 10.37
CA TYR A 114 6.87 9.82 11.78
C TYR A 114 5.39 10.20 11.97
N SER A 115 4.72 9.52 12.88
CA SER A 115 3.33 9.80 13.24
C SER A 115 3.15 9.72 14.75
N ASN A 116 2.26 10.57 15.27
CA ASN A 116 1.77 10.54 16.64
C ASN A 116 0.75 9.42 16.92
N TYR A 117 0.57 8.48 15.98
CA TYR A 117 -0.15 7.24 16.25
C TYR A 117 0.33 6.61 17.56
N ALA A 118 -0.60 6.23 18.43
CA ALA A 118 -0.30 5.68 19.75
C ALA A 118 0.67 6.56 20.58
N ASN A 119 0.48 7.88 20.57
CA ASN A 119 1.28 8.90 21.28
C ASN A 119 2.72 8.95 20.74
N GLY A 120 2.93 8.57 19.49
CA GLY A 120 4.25 8.47 18.88
C GLY A 120 5.03 7.23 19.30
N ALA A 121 4.48 6.35 20.14
CA ALA A 121 5.19 5.16 20.63
C ALA A 121 5.51 4.15 19.52
N ILE A 122 4.68 4.09 18.48
CA ILE A 122 4.92 3.25 17.29
C ILE A 122 5.82 3.96 16.27
N GLY A 123 5.79 5.29 16.24
CA GLY A 123 6.62 6.12 15.36
C GLY A 123 6.19 6.16 13.90
N PHE A 124 5.05 5.57 13.52
CA PHE A 124 4.42 5.69 12.21
C PHE A 124 2.92 5.37 12.28
N ASP A 125 2.17 5.70 11.22
CA ASP A 125 0.75 5.35 11.11
C ASP A 125 0.57 3.99 10.40
N PRO A 126 0.25 2.90 11.14
CA PRO A 126 0.03 1.58 10.56
C PRO A 126 -1.28 1.45 9.77
N THR A 127 -2.19 2.41 9.87
CA THR A 127 -3.46 2.39 9.12
C THR A 127 -3.28 2.82 7.67
N GLN A 128 -2.24 3.61 7.38
CA GLN A 128 -1.95 4.12 6.05
C GLN A 128 -0.62 3.66 5.46
N TYR A 129 0.33 3.22 6.30
CA TYR A 129 1.68 2.85 5.88
C TYR A 129 2.01 1.40 6.23
N ASP A 130 2.87 0.78 5.41
CA ASP A 130 3.45 -0.54 5.68
C ASP A 130 4.87 -0.37 6.24
N ILE A 131 5.10 -0.83 7.47
CA ILE A 131 6.43 -0.73 8.11
C ILE A 131 7.50 -1.50 7.35
N VAL A 132 7.11 -2.52 6.58
CA VAL A 132 8.04 -3.32 5.80
C VAL A 132 8.60 -2.44 4.69
N GLY A 133 9.92 -2.22 4.75
CA GLY A 133 10.69 -1.56 3.70
C GLY A 133 10.67 -2.37 2.39
N ARG A 134 11.76 -2.32 1.63
CA ARG A 134 11.87 -3.14 0.41
C ARG A 134 11.80 -4.63 0.75
N LYS A 135 10.83 -5.34 0.17
CA LYS A 135 10.72 -6.81 0.27
C LYS A 135 10.86 -7.44 -1.11
N ILE A 136 11.85 -8.31 -1.27
CA ILE A 136 12.08 -9.07 -2.51
C ILE A 136 11.62 -10.51 -2.30
N GLN A 137 10.98 -11.09 -3.31
CA GLN A 137 10.51 -12.46 -3.33
C GLN A 137 10.91 -13.11 -4.65
N VAL A 138 11.36 -14.36 -4.57
CA VAL A 138 11.67 -15.21 -5.71
C VAL A 138 10.94 -16.53 -5.52
N GLY A 139 10.41 -17.08 -6.60
CA GLY A 139 9.70 -18.36 -6.58
C GLY A 139 9.91 -19.14 -7.86
N LEU A 140 9.78 -20.45 -7.76
CA LEU A 140 9.78 -21.39 -8.87
C LEU A 140 8.48 -22.19 -8.80
N THR A 141 7.79 -22.33 -9.94
CA THR A 141 6.61 -23.18 -10.07
C THR A 141 6.82 -24.12 -11.23
N THR A 142 6.55 -25.41 -11.05
CA THR A 142 6.65 -26.43 -12.09
C THR A 142 5.45 -27.35 -12.03
N SER A 143 5.01 -27.86 -13.17
CA SER A 143 4.02 -28.94 -13.30
C SER A 143 4.56 -30.06 -14.19
N PHE A 144 4.28 -31.30 -13.81
CA PHE A 144 4.72 -32.53 -14.47
C PHE A 144 3.53 -33.20 -15.16
#